data_AF-A0A7W3J6F0-F1
#
_entry.id   AF-A0A7W3J6F0-F1
#
_cell.length_a   1.000
_cell.length_b   1.000
_cell.length_c   1.000
_cell.angle_alpha   90.00
_cell.angle_beta   90.00
_cell.angle_gamma   90.00
#
_symmetry.space_group_name_H-M   'P 1'
#
loop_
_entity.id
_entity.type
_entity.pdbx_description
1 polymer ?
#
loop_
_entity_poly.entity_id
_entity_poly.type
_entity_poly.pdbx_seq_one_letter_code
_entity_poly.pdbx_strand_id
1 'polypeptide(L)'
;MGRTSREFFDRPVVDVARDLLGATLTRRTADGVVALRITEVEAYDGTNDPGSHAFRGPTRRNETMFGEPGHLYVYRHLGLHYCANVVCGPEGAASAVLLRAGEVTGPGPEGVALARRRRLASGVARTDRDLARGPARLTVALGLDLSDDGADVTDLEGAVVLDVPSAPSGSVLTGPRVGVSGDGGRADLYPWRFWLDGEPTVSVYRAAAPRRTRT
;
A
#
# COMPACT_ATOMS: atom_id res chain seq x y z
N MET A 1 16.92 12.04 -9.54
CA MET A 1 16.63 12.27 -8.11
C MET A 1 15.13 12.17 -7.95
N GLY A 2 14.63 11.28 -7.10
CA GLY A 2 13.20 11.07 -6.88
C GLY A 2 12.50 12.25 -6.21
N ARG A 3 11.16 12.19 -6.12
CA ARG A 3 10.29 13.17 -5.44
C ARG A 3 10.04 12.84 -3.97
N THR A 4 10.71 11.85 -3.39
CA THR A 4 10.46 11.43 -2.02
C THR A 4 10.87 12.50 -1.03
N SER A 5 9.89 13.19 -0.46
CA SER A 5 10.07 14.15 0.63
C SER A 5 8.80 14.21 1.49
N ARG A 6 8.89 14.87 2.64
CA ARG A 6 7.73 15.13 3.50
C ARG A 6 6.61 15.83 2.75
N GLU A 7 6.98 16.86 1.99
CA GLU A 7 6.09 17.72 1.21
C GLU A 7 5.40 16.94 0.08
N PHE A 8 6.03 15.88 -0.45
CA PHE A 8 5.37 15.01 -1.41
C PHE A 8 4.17 14.28 -0.79
N PHE A 9 4.27 13.85 0.46
CA PHE A 9 3.18 13.15 1.15
C PHE A 9 2.18 14.10 1.79
N ASP A 10 2.58 15.33 2.14
CA ASP A 10 1.69 16.38 2.64
C ASP A 10 0.84 17.03 1.52
N ARG A 11 0.05 16.20 0.85
CA ARG A 11 -0.83 16.56 -0.27
C ARG A 11 -2.13 15.76 -0.19
N PRO A 12 -3.16 16.13 -0.97
CA PRO A 12 -4.38 15.33 -1.07
C PRO A 12 -4.08 13.87 -1.40
N VAL A 13 -4.64 12.94 -0.63
CA VAL A 13 -4.31 11.50 -0.70
C VAL A 13 -4.56 10.89 -2.08
N VAL A 14 -5.54 11.41 -2.82
CA VAL A 14 -5.85 10.97 -4.19
C VAL A 14 -4.72 11.32 -5.17
N ASP A 15 -4.09 12.49 -5.00
CA ASP A 15 -2.99 12.92 -5.86
C ASP A 15 -1.71 12.14 -5.51
N VAL A 16 -1.45 11.94 -4.21
CA VAL A 16 -0.35 11.09 -3.75
C VAL A 16 -0.52 9.67 -4.27
N ALA A 17 -1.72 9.08 -4.19
CA ALA A 17 -1.96 7.72 -4.67
C ALA A 17 -1.63 7.57 -6.17
N ARG A 18 -2.01 8.54 -7.01
CA ARG A 18 -1.67 8.52 -8.44
C ARG A 18 -0.16 8.64 -8.66
N ASP A 19 0.48 9.55 -7.97
CA ASP A 19 1.92 9.80 -8.11
C ASP A 19 2.80 8.69 -7.54
N LEU A 20 2.26 7.85 -6.64
CA LEU A 20 2.97 6.69 -6.08
C LEU A 20 3.07 5.50 -7.04
N LEU A 21 2.28 5.47 -8.12
CA LEU A 21 2.39 4.42 -9.11
C LEU A 21 3.73 4.49 -9.84
N GLY A 22 4.49 3.39 -9.79
CA GLY A 22 5.85 3.28 -10.27
C GLY A 22 6.94 3.60 -9.24
N ALA A 23 6.56 4.09 -8.04
CA ALA A 23 7.51 4.24 -6.94
C ALA A 23 8.06 2.89 -6.50
N THR A 24 9.31 2.90 -6.01
CA THR A 24 9.98 1.70 -5.51
C THR A 24 9.98 1.72 -3.99
N LEU A 25 9.34 0.73 -3.38
CA LEU A 25 9.41 0.47 -1.95
C LEU A 25 10.52 -0.55 -1.69
N THR A 26 11.51 -0.17 -0.90
CA THR A 26 12.64 -1.02 -0.51
C THR A 26 12.54 -1.34 0.97
N ARG A 27 12.68 -2.62 1.32
CA ARG A 27 12.80 -3.10 2.69
C ARG A 27 14.15 -3.75 2.90
N ARG A 28 14.90 -3.25 3.87
CA ARG A 28 16.18 -3.78 4.35
C ARG A 28 15.95 -4.58 5.64
N THR A 29 16.45 -5.81 5.66
CA THR A 29 16.39 -6.71 6.83
C THR A 29 17.71 -7.45 6.97
N ALA A 30 17.92 -8.12 8.11
CA ALA A 30 19.08 -9.00 8.31
C ALA A 30 19.12 -10.16 7.29
N ASP A 31 17.97 -10.60 6.77
CA ASP A 31 17.89 -11.65 5.74
C ASP A 31 18.30 -11.18 4.33
N GLY A 32 18.43 -9.86 4.15
CA GLY A 32 18.68 -9.22 2.85
C GLY A 32 17.68 -8.10 2.53
N VAL A 33 17.77 -7.62 1.28
CA VAL A 33 17.01 -6.49 0.78
C VAL A 33 15.98 -6.96 -0.25
N VAL A 34 14.76 -6.44 -0.17
CA VAL A 34 13.72 -6.63 -1.19
C VAL A 34 13.21 -5.26 -1.63
N ALA A 35 13.16 -5.04 -2.94
CA ALA A 35 12.60 -3.86 -3.57
C ALA A 35 11.42 -4.25 -4.46
N LEU A 36 10.39 -3.40 -4.46
CA LEU A 36 9.17 -3.58 -5.22
C LEU A 36 8.76 -2.27 -5.90
N ARG A 37 8.50 -2.33 -7.20
CA ARG A 37 7.85 -1.26 -7.95
C ARG A 37 6.33 -1.35 -7.76
N ILE A 38 5.73 -0.30 -7.22
CA ILE A 38 4.30 -0.21 -6.92
C ILE A 38 3.52 -0.10 -8.22
N THR A 39 2.54 -0.99 -8.43
CA THR A 39 1.69 -1.02 -9.63
C THR A 39 0.20 -0.82 -9.33
N GLU A 40 -0.19 -0.90 -8.06
CA GLU A 40 -1.57 -0.71 -7.62
C GLU A 40 -1.62 -0.15 -6.19
N VAL A 41 -2.51 0.82 -5.99
CA VAL A 41 -2.78 1.45 -4.68
C VAL A 41 -4.26 1.78 -4.49
N GLU A 42 -4.65 2.08 -3.25
CA GLU A 42 -5.96 2.66 -2.91
C GLU A 42 -5.80 3.87 -1.98
N ALA A 43 -6.54 4.95 -2.24
CA ALA A 43 -6.59 6.12 -1.38
C ALA A 43 -7.70 5.99 -0.32
N TYR A 44 -7.42 6.50 0.88
CA TYR A 44 -8.35 6.59 1.99
C TYR A 44 -8.27 7.97 2.65
N ASP A 45 -9.36 8.74 2.56
CA ASP A 45 -9.44 10.15 3.00
C ASP A 45 -10.04 10.29 4.40
N GLY A 46 -9.51 9.53 5.36
CA GLY A 46 -9.74 9.84 6.76
C GLY A 46 -11.18 9.81 7.23
N THR A 47 -11.55 10.87 7.95
CA THR A 47 -12.90 11.12 8.47
C THR A 47 -13.93 11.43 7.38
N ASN A 48 -13.50 11.78 6.17
CA ASN A 48 -14.40 12.07 5.03
C ASN A 48 -14.80 10.80 4.26
N ASP A 49 -14.19 9.66 4.59
CA ASP A 49 -14.26 8.45 3.79
C ASP A 49 -14.86 7.27 4.59
N PRO A 50 -16.10 6.83 4.29
CA PRO A 50 -16.73 5.70 4.96
C PRO A 50 -15.97 4.36 4.84
N GLY A 51 -15.05 4.24 3.87
CA GLY A 51 -14.18 3.08 3.69
C GLY A 51 -12.90 3.12 4.53
N SER A 52 -12.57 4.24 5.16
CA SER A 52 -11.34 4.46 5.92
C SER A 52 -11.41 3.93 7.35
N HIS A 53 -10.28 3.46 7.88
CA HIS A 53 -10.14 3.14 9.29
C HIS A 53 -10.28 4.37 10.20
N ALA A 54 -10.03 5.58 9.67
CA ALA A 54 -10.13 6.83 10.40
C ALA A 54 -11.53 7.47 10.31
N PHE A 55 -12.49 6.85 9.61
CA PHE A 55 -13.84 7.41 9.41
C PHE A 55 -14.54 7.82 10.72
N ARG A 56 -14.33 7.04 11.78
CA ARG A 56 -14.92 7.27 13.11
C ARG A 56 -13.97 7.99 14.09
N GLY A 57 -12.91 8.59 13.57
CA GLY A 57 -11.90 9.27 14.37
C GLY A 57 -10.77 8.37 14.88
N PRO A 58 -9.90 8.91 15.75
CA PRO A 58 -8.69 8.26 16.21
C PRO A 58 -8.99 7.13 17.20
N THR A 59 -8.17 6.09 17.09
CA THR A 59 -8.11 4.91 17.95
C THR A 59 -6.66 4.50 18.07
N ARG A 60 -6.30 3.71 19.09
CA ARG A 60 -4.94 3.15 19.20
C ARG A 60 -4.49 2.38 17.94
N ARG A 61 -5.43 1.78 17.21
CA ARG A 61 -5.12 0.98 16.01
C ARG A 61 -4.79 1.82 14.78
N ASN A 62 -5.26 3.06 14.69
CA ASN A 62 -5.08 3.92 13.52
C ASN A 62 -4.33 5.20 13.87
N GLU A 63 -3.71 5.28 15.06
CA GLU A 63 -3.04 6.48 15.57
C GLU A 63 -1.99 6.99 14.59
N THR A 64 -1.20 6.09 13.99
CA THR A 64 -0.22 6.40 12.95
C THR A 64 -0.83 7.14 11.76
N MET A 65 -2.08 6.86 11.37
CA MET A 65 -2.74 7.60 10.30
C MET A 65 -2.90 9.09 10.61
N PHE A 66 -3.07 9.46 11.88
CA PHE A 66 -3.21 10.84 12.32
C PHE A 66 -1.86 11.53 12.55
N GLY A 67 -0.77 10.77 12.44
CA GLY A 67 0.56 11.31 12.54
C GLY A 67 0.99 12.02 11.27
N GLU A 68 2.29 12.07 11.14
CA GLU A 68 3.00 13.01 10.30
C GLU A 68 3.20 12.32 8.90
N PRO A 69 3.04 13.01 7.76
CA PRO A 69 2.97 12.37 6.42
C PRO A 69 4.23 11.58 6.04
N GLY A 70 4.13 10.57 5.19
CA GLY A 70 5.29 9.73 4.81
C GLY A 70 5.68 8.67 5.84
N HIS A 71 4.89 8.48 6.90
CA HIS A 71 5.05 7.34 7.81
C HIS A 71 4.25 6.13 7.32
N LEU A 72 4.73 4.92 7.61
CA LEU A 72 3.99 3.70 7.34
C LEU A 72 2.92 3.45 8.40
N TYR A 73 1.67 3.33 7.97
CA TYR A 73 0.60 2.77 8.76
C TYR A 73 0.43 1.27 8.44
N VAL A 74 0.82 0.39 9.36
CA VAL A 74 0.73 -1.06 9.23
C VAL A 74 -0.31 -1.63 10.19
N TYR A 75 -1.21 -2.47 9.68
CA TYR A 75 -2.23 -3.10 10.50
C TYR A 75 -2.46 -4.57 10.12
N ARG A 76 -2.94 -5.35 11.10
CA ARG A 76 -3.37 -6.73 10.86
C ARG A 76 -4.79 -6.77 10.30
N HIS A 77 -4.97 -7.32 9.11
CA HIS A 77 -6.25 -7.56 8.45
C HIS A 77 -6.79 -8.96 8.76
N LEU A 78 -8.00 -9.03 9.30
CA LEU A 78 -8.73 -10.26 9.67
C LEU A 78 -7.90 -11.27 10.50
N GLY A 79 -6.95 -10.77 11.30
CA GLY A 79 -6.13 -11.62 12.17
C GLY A 79 -5.12 -12.51 11.45
N LEU A 80 -4.91 -12.38 10.14
CA LEU A 80 -4.04 -13.29 9.38
C LEU A 80 -2.85 -12.61 8.72
N HIS A 81 -3.07 -11.46 8.08
CA HIS A 81 -2.05 -10.81 7.26
C HIS A 81 -1.93 -9.33 7.58
N TYR A 82 -0.83 -8.72 7.20
CA TYR A 82 -0.63 -7.28 7.34
C TYR A 82 -0.97 -6.54 6.05
N CYS A 83 -1.46 -5.32 6.19
CA CYS A 83 -1.55 -4.33 5.13
C CYS A 83 -0.69 -3.14 5.52
N ALA A 84 -0.04 -2.51 4.55
CA ALA A 84 0.81 -1.34 4.76
C ALA A 84 0.28 -0.16 3.93
N ASN A 85 0.24 1.01 4.54
CA ASN A 85 -0.25 2.25 3.95
C ASN A 85 0.78 3.34 4.19
N VAL A 86 0.86 4.35 3.33
CA VAL A 86 1.71 5.53 3.57
C VAL A 86 0.81 6.71 3.94
N VAL A 87 1.07 7.31 5.10
CA VAL A 87 0.31 8.45 5.62
C VAL A 87 0.49 9.67 4.72
N CYS A 88 -0.59 10.40 4.50
CA CYS A 88 -0.65 11.57 3.62
C CYS A 88 -1.40 12.72 4.29
N GLY A 89 -1.23 13.91 3.73
CA GLY A 89 -1.85 15.13 4.20
C GLY A 89 -1.28 15.62 5.54
N PRO A 90 -1.84 16.71 6.07
CA PRO A 90 -1.32 17.33 7.27
C PRO A 90 -1.59 16.46 8.50
N GLU A 91 -0.68 16.56 9.48
CA GLU A 91 -0.82 15.90 10.76
C GLU A 91 -2.19 16.22 11.41
N GLY A 92 -2.81 15.20 11.99
CA GLY A 92 -4.13 15.30 12.65
C GLY A 92 -5.34 15.12 11.72
N ALA A 93 -5.21 15.25 10.39
CA ALA A 93 -6.33 15.09 9.46
C ALA A 93 -6.63 13.63 9.07
N ALA A 94 -5.63 12.76 9.23
CA ALA A 94 -5.61 11.35 8.82
C ALA A 94 -5.98 11.08 7.36
N SER A 95 -5.00 10.76 6.53
CA SER A 95 -5.25 10.12 5.24
C SER A 95 -4.11 9.18 4.90
N ALA A 96 -4.35 8.14 4.09
CA ALA A 96 -3.29 7.22 3.72
C ALA A 96 -3.55 6.51 2.39
N VAL A 97 -2.46 6.14 1.73
CA VAL A 97 -2.48 5.31 0.53
C VAL A 97 -2.13 3.87 0.89
N LEU A 98 -3.07 2.95 0.73
CA LEU A 98 -2.82 1.51 0.83
C LEU A 98 -1.97 1.04 -0.34
N LEU A 99 -0.86 0.37 -0.03
CA LEU A 99 -0.01 -0.29 -1.01
C LEU A 99 -0.59 -1.67 -1.33
N ARG A 100 -1.10 -1.84 -2.56
CA ARG A 100 -1.87 -3.04 -2.91
C ARG A 100 -1.09 -4.06 -3.68
N ALA A 101 -0.34 -3.64 -4.68
CA ALA A 101 0.42 -4.58 -5.48
C ALA A 101 1.65 -3.95 -6.09
N GLY A 102 2.57 -4.81 -6.50
CA GLY A 102 3.74 -4.41 -7.24
C GLY A 102 4.52 -5.56 -7.83
N GLU A 103 5.51 -5.17 -8.62
CA GLU A 103 6.52 -6.04 -9.20
C GLU A 103 7.74 -6.08 -8.28
N VAL A 104 8.20 -7.26 -7.88
CA VAL A 104 9.44 -7.38 -7.12
C VAL A 104 10.62 -7.23 -8.08
N THR A 105 11.40 -6.16 -7.93
CA THR A 105 12.41 -5.74 -8.92
C THR A 105 13.86 -5.94 -8.48
N GLY A 106 14.16 -6.11 -7.18
CA GLY A 106 15.56 -6.29 -6.79
C GLY A 106 15.90 -6.12 -5.31
N PRO A 107 17.18 -5.83 -4.97
CA PRO A 107 18.27 -5.45 -5.86
C PRO A 107 18.93 -6.68 -6.53
N GLY A 108 18.43 -7.09 -7.69
CA GLY A 108 18.90 -8.28 -8.42
C GLY A 108 18.23 -9.60 -8.01
N PRO A 109 18.77 -10.76 -8.48
CA PRO A 109 18.15 -12.08 -8.28
C PRO A 109 17.98 -12.48 -6.81
N GLU A 110 18.82 -11.98 -5.91
CA GLU A 110 18.78 -12.31 -4.48
C GLU A 110 17.53 -11.76 -3.79
N GLY A 111 17.15 -10.50 -4.08
CA GLY A 111 15.95 -9.89 -3.52
C GLY A 111 14.67 -10.61 -4.01
N VAL A 112 14.64 -10.97 -5.29
CA VAL A 112 13.53 -11.77 -5.86
C VAL A 112 13.47 -13.16 -5.22
N ALA A 113 14.62 -13.83 -5.04
CA ALA A 113 14.69 -15.13 -4.39
C ALA A 113 14.24 -15.06 -2.92
N LEU A 114 14.63 -14.02 -2.18
CA LEU A 114 14.21 -13.80 -0.80
C LEU A 114 12.68 -13.60 -0.71
N ALA A 115 12.13 -12.71 -1.53
CA ALA A 115 10.68 -12.49 -1.61
C ALA A 115 9.93 -13.79 -1.94
N ARG A 116 10.45 -14.58 -2.89
CA ARG A 116 9.90 -15.88 -3.25
C ARG A 116 9.92 -16.88 -2.10
N ARG A 117 11.03 -17.00 -1.36
CA ARG A 117 11.12 -17.86 -0.17
C ARG A 117 10.03 -17.49 0.85
N ARG A 118 9.90 -16.20 1.19
CA ARG A 118 8.87 -15.69 2.12
C ARG A 118 7.46 -16.03 1.63
N ARG A 119 7.19 -15.84 0.33
CA ARG A 119 5.88 -16.11 -0.26
C ARG A 119 5.51 -17.59 -0.29
N LEU A 120 6.47 -18.48 -0.57
CA LEU A 120 6.24 -19.93 -0.56
C LEU A 120 6.03 -20.48 0.86
N ALA A 121 6.66 -19.88 1.88
CA ALA A 121 6.43 -20.24 3.27
C ALA A 121 5.01 -19.85 3.77
N SER A 122 4.43 -18.79 3.19
CA SER A 122 3.12 -18.25 3.61
C SER A 122 1.96 -18.60 2.66
N GLY A 123 2.20 -19.31 1.56
CA GLY A 123 1.14 -19.70 0.62
C GLY A 123 1.65 -19.98 -0.79
N VAL A 124 0.77 -19.78 -1.78
CA VAL A 124 1.06 -20.11 -3.18
C VAL A 124 1.58 -18.90 -3.96
N ALA A 125 2.70 -19.06 -4.65
CA ALA A 125 3.21 -18.16 -5.68
C ALA A 125 3.75 -19.00 -6.84
N ARG A 126 3.12 -18.92 -8.02
CA ARG A 126 3.47 -19.79 -9.16
C ARG A 126 4.56 -19.18 -10.02
N THR A 127 4.50 -17.86 -10.22
CA THR A 127 5.50 -17.09 -10.97
C THR A 127 5.85 -15.80 -10.21
N ASP A 128 6.88 -15.07 -10.66
CA ASP A 128 7.31 -13.83 -9.98
C ASP A 128 6.20 -12.77 -9.93
N ARG A 129 5.31 -12.73 -10.93
CA ARG A 129 4.17 -11.81 -10.93
C ARG A 129 3.20 -12.02 -9.75
N ASP A 130 3.19 -13.22 -9.15
CA ASP A 130 2.29 -13.56 -8.04
C ASP A 130 2.87 -13.16 -6.67
N LEU A 131 4.15 -12.77 -6.61
CA LEU A 131 4.86 -12.53 -5.36
C LEU A 131 4.20 -11.44 -4.53
N ALA A 132 3.88 -10.30 -5.13
CA ALA A 132 3.28 -9.16 -4.44
C ALA A 132 1.94 -8.71 -5.05
N ARG A 133 1.22 -9.63 -5.69
CA ARG A 133 -0.09 -9.37 -6.33
C ARG A 133 -1.24 -9.36 -5.31
N GLY A 134 -1.29 -8.33 -4.47
CA GLY A 134 -2.30 -8.10 -3.42
C GLY A 134 -1.67 -7.64 -2.09
N PRO A 135 -2.40 -6.88 -1.25
CA PRO A 135 -1.79 -6.10 -0.15
C PRO A 135 -1.09 -7.00 0.88
N ALA A 136 -1.74 -8.10 1.26
CA ALA A 136 -1.16 -9.12 2.14
C ALA A 136 0.05 -9.84 1.53
N ARG A 137 0.09 -9.99 0.20
CA ARG A 137 1.20 -10.65 -0.49
C ARG A 137 2.40 -9.72 -0.57
N LEU A 138 2.15 -8.45 -0.85
CA LEU A 138 3.15 -7.38 -0.86
C LEU A 138 3.89 -7.30 0.48
N THR A 139 3.14 -7.26 1.61
CA THR A 139 3.76 -7.21 2.94
C THR A 139 4.60 -8.45 3.23
N VAL A 140 4.11 -9.66 2.90
CA VAL A 140 4.90 -10.90 3.06
C VAL A 140 6.15 -10.92 2.17
N ALA A 141 6.05 -10.48 0.91
CA ALA A 141 7.19 -10.44 0.00
C ALA A 141 8.31 -9.54 0.55
N LEU A 142 7.93 -8.35 1.05
CA LEU A 142 8.87 -7.39 1.65
C LEU A 142 9.32 -7.80 3.05
N GLY A 143 8.59 -8.68 3.74
CA GLY A 143 8.84 -9.03 5.14
C GLY A 143 8.37 -7.95 6.12
N LEU A 144 7.31 -7.21 5.76
CA LEU A 144 6.67 -6.21 6.62
C LEU A 144 5.76 -6.87 7.65
N ASP A 145 5.86 -6.40 8.90
CA ASP A 145 5.00 -6.78 10.00
C ASP A 145 4.60 -5.57 10.87
N LEU A 146 3.97 -5.81 12.01
CA LEU A 146 3.45 -4.75 12.87
C LEU A 146 4.57 -3.89 13.51
N SER A 147 5.81 -4.39 13.60
CA SER A 147 6.94 -3.61 14.11
C SER A 147 7.39 -2.49 13.16
N ASP A 148 6.91 -2.52 11.91
CA ASP A 148 7.17 -1.47 10.91
C ASP A 148 6.12 -0.34 10.93
N ASP A 149 5.11 -0.42 11.79
CA ASP A 149 4.17 0.69 11.98
C ASP A 149 4.91 1.91 12.54
N GLY A 150 4.70 3.07 11.91
CA GLY A 150 5.39 4.31 12.21
C GLY A 150 6.75 4.48 11.53
N ALA A 151 7.22 3.55 10.69
CA ALA A 151 8.47 3.73 9.97
C ALA A 151 8.39 4.90 8.98
N ASP A 152 9.39 5.80 9.01
CA ASP A 152 9.51 6.91 8.08
C ASP A 152 10.06 6.44 6.73
N VAL A 153 9.26 6.51 5.66
CA VAL A 153 9.70 6.06 4.33
C VAL A 153 10.52 7.11 3.57
N THR A 154 10.69 8.29 4.15
CA THR A 154 11.53 9.38 3.61
C THR A 154 12.97 9.29 4.09
N ASP A 155 13.24 8.54 5.16
CA ASP A 155 14.59 8.25 5.64
C ASP A 155 15.31 7.27 4.68
N LEU A 156 16.23 7.80 3.87
CA LEU A 156 16.95 7.02 2.84
C LEU A 156 17.83 5.90 3.43
N GLU A 157 18.28 6.07 4.68
CA GLU A 157 19.08 5.08 5.41
C GLU A 157 18.20 4.14 6.25
N GLY A 158 16.90 4.40 6.30
CA GLY A 158 15.91 3.65 7.05
C GLY A 158 15.75 2.20 6.60
N ALA A 159 15.10 1.41 7.45
CA ALA A 159 14.77 0.03 7.12
C ALA A 159 13.77 -0.07 5.97
N VAL A 160 12.87 0.91 5.84
CA VAL A 160 11.87 0.97 4.77
C VAL A 160 11.98 2.30 4.05
N VAL A 161 12.19 2.28 2.74
CA VAL A 161 12.43 3.49 1.95
C VAL A 161 11.56 3.49 0.72
N LEU A 162 10.92 4.62 0.45
CA LEU A 162 10.17 4.82 -0.77
C LEU A 162 10.93 5.76 -1.71
N ASP A 163 11.20 5.33 -2.93
CA ASP A 163 11.75 6.19 -4.00
C ASP A 163 10.66 6.47 -5.03
N VAL A 164 10.17 7.71 -5.05
CA VAL A 164 9.12 8.15 -5.97
C VAL A 164 9.75 8.70 -7.25
N PRO A 165 9.39 8.20 -8.45
CA PRO A 165 9.96 8.68 -9.69
C PRO A 165 9.61 10.15 -9.95
N SER A 166 10.50 10.83 -10.68
CA SER A 166 10.31 12.23 -11.08
C SER A 166 9.22 12.42 -12.14
N ALA A 167 8.81 11.35 -12.81
CA ALA A 167 7.76 11.35 -13.83
C ALA A 167 6.83 10.13 -13.67
N PRO A 168 5.56 10.22 -14.13
CA PRO A 168 4.64 9.09 -14.10
C PRO A 168 5.19 7.89 -14.88
N SER A 169 4.97 6.68 -14.36
CA SER A 169 5.50 5.44 -14.96
C SER A 169 4.61 4.82 -16.04
N GLY A 170 3.49 5.46 -16.42
CA GLY A 170 2.60 4.96 -17.46
C GLY A 170 1.18 5.53 -17.40
N SER A 171 0.28 4.92 -18.18
CA SER A 171 -1.16 5.23 -18.13
C SER A 171 -1.75 4.71 -16.82
N VAL A 172 -2.50 5.56 -16.12
CA VAL A 172 -3.15 5.22 -14.85
C VAL A 172 -4.64 5.02 -15.09
N LEU A 173 -5.14 3.86 -14.69
CA LEU A 173 -6.57 3.56 -14.64
C LEU A 173 -7.08 3.73 -13.20
N THR A 174 -8.38 3.94 -13.07
CA THR A 174 -9.05 4.07 -11.78
C THR A 174 -10.38 3.32 -11.73
N GLY A 175 -10.83 2.98 -10.52
CA GLY A 175 -12.10 2.28 -10.30
C GLY A 175 -12.43 2.04 -8.83
N PRO A 176 -13.39 1.14 -8.54
CA PRO A 176 -13.80 0.84 -7.17
C PRO A 176 -12.67 0.16 -6.38
N ARG A 177 -12.65 0.46 -5.08
CA ARG A 177 -11.74 -0.18 -4.12
C ARG A 177 -12.16 -1.63 -3.86
N VAL A 178 -11.17 -2.50 -3.71
CA VAL A 178 -11.36 -3.95 -3.53
C VAL A 178 -11.76 -4.24 -2.10
N GLY A 179 -12.84 -5.01 -1.94
CA GLY A 179 -13.30 -5.47 -0.63
C GLY A 179 -13.90 -4.38 0.27
N VAL A 180 -14.10 -3.16 -0.24
CA VAL A 180 -14.76 -2.07 0.50
C VAL A 180 -16.26 -2.15 0.26
N SER A 181 -17.04 -2.11 1.33
CA SER A 181 -18.52 -2.18 1.29
C SER A 181 -19.15 -0.81 1.51
N GLY A 182 -20.46 -0.69 1.22
CA GLY A 182 -21.20 0.55 1.40
C GLY A 182 -20.72 1.67 0.46
N ASP A 183 -20.98 2.92 0.84
CA ASP A 183 -20.69 4.07 -0.02
C ASP A 183 -19.19 4.19 -0.32
N GLY A 184 -18.30 3.89 0.63
CA GLY A 184 -16.86 3.89 0.39
C GLY A 184 -16.40 2.93 -0.73
N GLY A 185 -17.18 1.89 -1.04
CA GLY A 185 -16.85 0.93 -2.10
C GLY A 185 -17.34 1.34 -3.50
N ARG A 186 -18.14 2.40 -3.59
CA ARG A 186 -18.82 2.80 -4.82
C ARG A 186 -17.89 3.58 -5.75
N ALA A 187 -17.75 3.11 -6.99
CA ALA A 187 -16.89 3.76 -7.99
C ALA A 187 -17.38 5.13 -8.44
N ASP A 188 -18.68 5.40 -8.37
CA ASP A 188 -19.26 6.70 -8.74
C ASP A 188 -19.01 7.79 -7.69
N LEU A 189 -18.74 7.41 -6.44
CA LEU A 189 -18.41 8.32 -5.35
C LEU A 189 -16.91 8.35 -5.07
N TYR A 190 -16.29 7.17 -5.02
CA TYR A 190 -14.89 6.96 -4.63
C TYR A 190 -14.18 6.04 -5.63
N PRO A 191 -13.90 6.51 -6.87
CA PRO A 191 -13.00 5.82 -7.81
C PRO A 191 -11.55 6.01 -7.34
N TRP A 192 -11.23 5.46 -6.17
CA TRP A 192 -10.02 5.74 -5.40
C TRP A 192 -9.07 4.55 -5.34
N ARG A 193 -9.27 3.56 -6.21
CA ARG A 193 -8.27 2.55 -6.54
C ARG A 193 -7.56 2.96 -7.82
N PHE A 194 -6.24 2.97 -7.81
CA PHE A 194 -5.42 3.37 -8.96
C PHE A 194 -4.45 2.24 -9.33
N TRP A 195 -4.24 2.02 -10.62
CA TRP A 195 -3.27 1.06 -11.10
C TRP A 195 -2.71 1.45 -12.47
N LEU A 196 -1.52 0.94 -12.76
CA LEU A 196 -0.89 1.08 -14.06
C LEU A 196 -1.55 0.14 -15.09
N ASP A 197 -1.88 0.68 -16.26
CA ASP A 197 -2.53 -0.08 -17.34
C ASP A 197 -1.62 -1.19 -17.88
N GLY A 198 -2.20 -2.34 -18.20
CA GLY A 198 -1.48 -3.51 -18.72
C GLY A 198 -0.55 -4.23 -17.73
N GLU A 199 -0.40 -3.76 -16.49
CA GLU A 199 0.55 -4.36 -15.54
C GLU A 199 0.08 -5.74 -15.02
N PRO A 200 0.85 -6.82 -15.23
CA PRO A 200 0.44 -8.19 -14.86
C PRO A 200 0.42 -8.43 -13.35
N THR A 201 1.01 -7.53 -12.56
CA THR A 201 1.09 -7.59 -11.10
C THR A 201 -0.12 -6.97 -10.41
N VAL A 202 -0.97 -6.24 -11.13
CA VAL A 202 -2.22 -5.66 -10.58
C VAL A 202 -3.13 -6.77 -10.08
N SER A 203 -3.60 -6.63 -8.84
CA SER A 203 -4.41 -7.65 -8.17
C SER A 203 -5.80 -7.80 -8.79
N VAL A 204 -6.38 -9.00 -8.60
CA VAL A 204 -7.72 -9.30 -9.09
C VAL A 204 -8.74 -8.47 -8.30
N TYR A 205 -9.61 -7.75 -9.02
CA TYR A 205 -10.72 -7.06 -8.38
C TYR A 205 -11.66 -8.06 -7.68
N ARG A 206 -12.04 -7.74 -6.45
CA ARG A 206 -13.05 -8.48 -5.69
C ARG A 206 -13.96 -7.48 -4.99
N ALA A 207 -15.25 -7.53 -5.30
CA ALA A 207 -16.25 -6.76 -4.57
C ALA A 207 -16.31 -7.22 -3.10
N ALA A 208 -16.75 -6.34 -2.20
CA ALA A 208 -17.01 -6.74 -0.82
C ALA A 208 -18.09 -7.84 -0.77
N ALA A 209 -17.91 -8.80 0.14
CA ALA A 209 -18.94 -9.81 0.38
C ALA A 209 -20.22 -9.13 0.88
N PRO A 210 -21.41 -9.54 0.41
CA PRO A 210 -22.67 -9.03 0.95
C PRO A 210 -22.72 -9.24 2.46
N ARG A 211 -23.11 -8.22 3.20
CA ARG A 211 -23.29 -8.34 4.66
C ARG A 211 -24.42 -9.33 4.89
N ARG A 212 -24.14 -10.52 5.43
CA ARG A 212 -25.18 -11.44 5.88
C ARG A 212 -26.00 -10.73 6.96
N THR A 213 -27.22 -10.32 6.63
CA THR A 213 -28.19 -9.86 7.61
C THR A 213 -28.43 -11.00 8.58
N ARG A 214 -28.00 -10.84 9.84
CA ARG A 214 -28.48 -11.67 10.93
C ARG A 214 -29.94 -11.30 11.14
N THR A 215 -30.85 -12.09 10.59
CA THR A 215 -32.25 -12.19 11.05
C THR A 215 -32.27 -12.75 12.45
#